data_AF-A0A5Q5BDD4-F1
#
_entry.id   AF-A0A5Q5BDD4-F1
#
_cell.length_a   1.000
_cell.length_b   1.000
_cell.length_c   1.000
_cell.angle_alpha   90.00
_cell.angle_beta   90.00
_cell.angle_gamma   90.00
#
_symmetry.space_group_name_H-M   'P 1'
#
loop_
_entity.id
_entity.type
_entity.pdbx_description
1 polymer ?
#
loop_
_entity_poly.entity_id
_entity_poly.type
_entity_poly.pdbx_seq_one_letter_code
_entity_poly.pdbx_strand_id
1 'polypeptide(L)'
;MPDGVTAAPRRRSEKSRVAIIAATRELLWQRGFDGLSIEAVAARAGVGKQTIYRWWPSRPALVADVLLEDAHEILLPVRDSGNLVADVVSWIGKLAATLTSPRGNAMLRILTVASMEHEDTAARLRAGFGDPLHVSVRDRLLAAGVDAPTAESAAEAIVGGVVYAIQREGCAYSRSRAQRTARLVVESLTN
;
A
#
# COMPACT_ATOMS: atom_id res chain seq x y z
N MET A 1 -51.42 8.59 -0.17
CA MET A 1 -50.06 8.44 -0.74
C MET A 1 -49.60 9.81 -1.21
N PRO A 2 -48.29 10.15 -1.21
CA PRO A 2 -47.13 9.25 -1.07
C PRO A 2 -46.06 9.80 -0.08
N ASP A 3 -44.91 9.20 0.26
CA ASP A 3 -44.05 8.18 -0.32
C ASP A 3 -43.31 7.39 0.80
N GLY A 4 -43.36 6.07 0.73
CA GLY A 4 -42.49 5.18 1.48
C GLY A 4 -41.55 4.45 0.53
N VAL A 5 -40.27 4.37 0.92
CA VAL A 5 -39.24 3.44 0.43
C VAL A 5 -38.51 3.82 -0.87
N THR A 6 -37.44 4.59 -0.72
CA THR A 6 -36.30 4.63 -1.67
C THR A 6 -34.93 4.47 -0.97
N ALA A 7 -34.87 3.78 0.17
CA ALA A 7 -33.62 3.49 0.89
C ALA A 7 -33.04 2.07 0.65
N ALA A 8 -33.77 1.19 -0.04
CA ALA A 8 -33.45 -0.25 -0.13
C ALA A 8 -32.32 -0.66 -1.12
N PRO A 9 -32.17 -0.04 -2.31
CA PRO A 9 -31.16 -0.49 -3.30
C PRO A 9 -29.72 -0.17 -2.87
N ARG A 10 -29.47 1.03 -2.35
CA ARG A 10 -28.13 1.48 -1.92
C ARG A 10 -27.64 0.68 -0.72
N ARG A 11 -28.51 0.43 0.27
CA ARG A 11 -28.17 -0.36 1.47
C ARG A 11 -27.85 -1.82 1.16
N ARG A 12 -28.57 -2.45 0.23
CA ARG A 12 -28.26 -3.82 -0.24
C ARG A 12 -26.96 -3.87 -1.02
N SER A 13 -26.67 -2.86 -1.84
CA SER A 13 -25.42 -2.73 -2.58
C SER A 13 -24.22 -2.62 -1.64
N GLU A 14 -24.31 -1.82 -0.58
CA GLU A 14 -23.25 -1.65 0.40
C GLU A 14 -22.99 -2.93 1.21
N LYS A 15 -24.05 -3.64 1.63
CA LYS A 15 -23.90 -4.94 2.31
C LYS A 15 -23.14 -5.95 1.46
N SER A 16 -23.39 -5.98 0.15
CA SER A 16 -22.64 -6.83 -0.78
C SER A 16 -21.18 -6.41 -0.91
N ARG A 17 -20.89 -5.10 -0.97
CA ARG A 17 -19.52 -4.58 -1.03
C ARG A 17 -18.71 -5.04 0.20
N VAL A 18 -19.25 -4.85 1.40
CA VAL A 18 -18.62 -5.27 2.67
C VAL A 18 -18.39 -6.79 2.70
N ALA A 19 -19.37 -7.59 2.28
CA ALA A 19 -19.22 -9.04 2.24
C ALA A 19 -18.13 -9.50 1.26
N ILE A 20 -17.98 -8.84 0.11
CA ILE A 20 -16.94 -9.13 -0.88
C ILE A 20 -15.56 -8.80 -0.33
N ILE A 21 -15.38 -7.65 0.32
CA ILE A 21 -14.11 -7.26 0.94
C ILE A 21 -13.72 -8.27 2.04
N ALA A 22 -14.64 -8.60 2.95
CA ALA A 22 -14.40 -9.56 4.02
C ALA A 22 -14.01 -10.95 3.49
N ALA A 23 -14.74 -11.45 2.49
CA ALA A 23 -14.44 -12.73 1.85
C ALA A 23 -13.07 -12.72 1.16
N THR A 24 -12.73 -11.61 0.50
CA THR A 24 -11.43 -11.45 -0.18
C THR A 24 -10.28 -11.45 0.83
N ARG A 25 -10.42 -10.70 1.92
CA ARG A 25 -9.43 -10.62 3.01
C ARG A 25 -9.15 -12.00 3.60
N GLU A 26 -10.20 -12.76 3.89
CA GLU A 26 -10.09 -14.09 4.47
C GLU A 26 -9.39 -15.07 3.50
N LEU A 27 -9.78 -15.05 2.21
CA LEU A 27 -9.16 -15.90 1.19
C LEU A 27 -7.71 -15.54 0.92
N LEU A 28 -7.37 -14.24 0.89
CA LEU A 28 -5.99 -13.76 0.77
C LEU A 28 -5.12 -14.27 1.92
N TRP A 29 -5.65 -14.28 3.15
CA TRP A 29 -4.94 -14.80 4.30
C TRP A 29 -4.76 -16.32 4.25
N GLN A 30 -5.79 -17.06 3.83
CA GLN A 30 -5.77 -18.53 3.81
C GLN A 30 -4.94 -19.11 2.66
N ARG A 31 -4.99 -18.48 1.48
CA ARG A 31 -4.51 -19.09 0.21
C ARG A 31 -3.43 -18.28 -0.48
N GLY A 32 -3.12 -17.09 0.04
CA GLY A 32 -2.28 -16.13 -0.67
C GLY A 32 -2.94 -15.61 -1.95
N PHE A 33 -2.19 -14.82 -2.71
CA PHE A 33 -2.71 -14.16 -3.91
C PHE A 33 -2.96 -15.14 -5.06
N ASP A 34 -2.02 -16.05 -5.32
CA ASP A 34 -2.13 -17.00 -6.45
C ASP A 34 -3.32 -17.94 -6.29
N GLY A 35 -3.70 -18.25 -5.04
CA GLY A 35 -4.87 -19.06 -4.70
C GLY A 35 -6.21 -18.30 -4.64
N LEU A 36 -6.23 -16.99 -4.90
CA LEU A 36 -7.44 -16.17 -4.90
C LEU A 36 -8.06 -16.12 -6.31
N SER A 37 -9.34 -16.50 -6.42
CA SER A 37 -10.14 -16.35 -7.64
C SER A 37 -11.43 -15.56 -7.38
N ILE A 38 -11.94 -14.88 -8.41
CA ILE A 38 -13.20 -14.14 -8.32
C ILE A 38 -14.38 -15.09 -8.05
N GLU A 39 -14.29 -16.32 -8.57
CA GLU A 39 -15.21 -17.42 -8.31
C GLU A 39 -15.28 -17.76 -6.81
N ALA A 40 -14.11 -17.93 -6.18
CA ALA A 40 -14.03 -18.27 -4.77
C ALA A 40 -14.54 -17.12 -3.88
N VAL A 41 -14.21 -15.87 -4.24
CA VAL A 41 -14.73 -14.68 -3.55
C VAL A 41 -16.25 -14.59 -3.68
N ALA A 42 -16.79 -14.76 -4.90
CA ALA A 42 -18.23 -14.73 -5.16
C ALA A 42 -18.99 -15.79 -4.35
N ALA A 43 -18.49 -17.04 -4.37
CA ALA A 43 -19.06 -18.14 -3.61
C ALA A 43 -19.04 -17.87 -2.10
N ARG A 44 -17.92 -17.37 -1.57
CA ARG A 44 -17.76 -17.05 -0.14
C ARG A 44 -18.63 -15.87 0.29
N ALA A 45 -18.72 -14.82 -0.51
CA ALA A 45 -19.51 -13.62 -0.23
C ALA A 45 -21.03 -13.81 -0.49
N GLY A 46 -21.43 -14.93 -1.12
CA GLY A 46 -22.83 -15.21 -1.47
C GLY A 46 -23.37 -14.25 -2.54
N VAL A 47 -22.53 -13.82 -3.48
CA VAL A 47 -22.89 -12.88 -4.55
C VAL A 47 -22.53 -13.44 -5.93
N GLY A 48 -23.15 -12.92 -6.99
CA GLY A 48 -22.73 -13.24 -8.37
C GLY A 48 -21.48 -12.46 -8.79
N LYS A 49 -20.67 -13.01 -9.70
CA LYS A 49 -19.45 -12.34 -10.23
C LYS A 49 -19.72 -10.94 -10.80
N GLN A 50 -20.87 -10.75 -11.46
CA GLN A 50 -21.30 -9.44 -11.98
C GLN A 50 -21.45 -8.39 -10.86
N THR A 51 -21.82 -8.81 -9.64
CA THR A 51 -21.88 -7.90 -8.50
C THR A 51 -20.48 -7.44 -8.09
N ILE A 52 -19.46 -8.31 -8.18
CA ILE A 52 -18.06 -7.94 -7.92
C ILE A 52 -17.56 -6.98 -9.00
N TYR A 53 -17.73 -7.32 -10.27
CA TYR A 53 -17.24 -6.50 -11.39
C TYR A 53 -17.90 -5.12 -11.49
N ARG A 54 -19.10 -4.94 -10.92
CA ARG A 54 -19.74 -3.62 -10.79
C ARG A 54 -18.93 -2.66 -9.93
N TRP A 55 -18.19 -3.16 -8.95
CA TRP A 55 -17.41 -2.37 -7.99
C TRP A 55 -15.92 -2.37 -8.30
N TRP A 56 -15.39 -3.51 -8.73
CA TRP A 56 -13.97 -3.69 -9.01
C TRP A 56 -13.79 -4.22 -10.43
N PRO A 57 -13.18 -3.45 -11.33
CA PRO A 57 -13.05 -3.86 -12.73
C PRO A 57 -12.13 -5.07 -12.91
N SER A 58 -11.27 -5.36 -11.93
CA SER A 58 -10.30 -6.46 -11.99
C SER A 58 -10.06 -7.10 -10.62
N ARG A 59 -9.48 -8.31 -10.63
CA ARG A 59 -9.02 -9.00 -9.40
C ARG A 59 -7.95 -8.17 -8.66
N PRO A 60 -6.90 -7.61 -9.33
CA PRO A 60 -5.95 -6.72 -8.67
C PRO A 60 -6.61 -5.50 -8.00
N ALA A 61 -7.60 -4.86 -8.64
CA ALA A 61 -8.31 -3.71 -8.05
C ALA A 61 -9.08 -4.08 -6.78
N LEU A 62 -9.72 -5.26 -6.75
CA LEU A 62 -10.38 -5.76 -5.54
C LEU A 62 -9.38 -6.02 -4.41
N VAL A 63 -8.25 -6.65 -4.72
CA VAL A 63 -7.22 -6.95 -3.71
C VAL A 63 -6.57 -5.67 -3.20
N ALA A 64 -6.29 -4.71 -4.08
CA ALA A 64 -5.80 -3.38 -3.73
C ALA A 64 -6.71 -2.68 -2.72
N ASP A 65 -8.03 -2.71 -2.93
CA ASP A 65 -9.00 -2.12 -2.02
C ASP A 65 -9.00 -2.78 -0.63
N VAL A 66 -8.86 -4.11 -0.57
CA VAL A 66 -8.76 -4.84 0.71
C VAL A 66 -7.46 -4.47 1.44
N LEU A 67 -6.34 -4.36 0.72
CA LEU A 67 -5.06 -3.97 1.29
C LEU A 67 -5.08 -2.53 1.82
N LEU A 68 -5.79 -1.62 1.13
CA LEU A 68 -5.93 -0.22 1.55
C LEU A 68 -6.59 -0.08 2.93
N GLU A 69 -7.54 -0.95 3.28
CA GLU A 69 -8.15 -0.93 4.63
C GLU A 69 -7.14 -1.21 5.74
N ASP A 70 -6.08 -1.97 5.43
CA ASP A 70 -5.05 -2.38 6.38
C ASP A 70 -3.79 -1.48 6.30
N ALA A 71 -3.78 -0.50 5.40
CA ALA A 71 -2.60 0.33 5.15
C ALA A 71 -2.11 1.05 6.41
N HIS A 72 -3.01 1.53 7.26
CA HIS A 72 -2.68 2.25 8.49
C HIS A 72 -1.94 1.38 9.53
N GLU A 73 -2.17 0.07 9.55
CA GLU A 73 -1.43 -0.87 10.42
C GLU A 73 -0.05 -1.20 9.86
N ILE A 74 0.10 -1.11 8.53
CA ILE A 74 1.32 -1.44 7.80
C ILE A 74 2.29 -0.25 7.76
N LEU A 75 1.76 0.97 7.67
CA LEU A 75 2.51 2.20 7.39
C LEU A 75 2.75 3.00 8.67
N LEU A 76 3.72 2.53 9.45
CA LEU A 76 4.16 3.24 10.66
C LEU A 76 5.05 4.44 10.32
N PRO A 77 4.90 5.58 11.01
CA PRO A 77 5.74 6.76 10.76
C PRO A 77 7.20 6.54 11.19
N VAL A 78 8.11 7.36 10.65
CA VAL A 78 9.50 7.41 11.10
C VAL A 78 9.52 7.92 12.54
N ARG A 79 10.11 7.14 13.45
CA ARG A 79 10.27 7.53 14.85
C ARG A 79 11.25 8.69 14.94
N ASP A 80 11.02 9.61 15.87
CA ASP A 80 12.03 10.59 16.29
C ASP A 80 12.75 10.08 17.55
N SER A 81 14.02 9.72 17.41
CA SER A 81 14.90 9.37 18.54
C SER A 81 15.92 10.48 18.86
N GLY A 82 15.89 11.60 18.14
CA GLY A 82 16.94 12.63 18.16
C GLY A 82 18.12 12.34 17.23
N ASN A 83 18.17 11.19 16.53
CA ASN A 83 19.18 10.89 15.52
C ASN A 83 18.55 10.64 14.16
N LEU A 84 18.52 11.67 13.32
CA LEU A 84 17.88 11.65 11.99
C LEU A 84 18.37 10.49 11.11
N VAL A 85 19.69 10.29 11.01
CA VAL A 85 20.28 9.21 10.19
C VAL A 85 19.80 7.85 10.70
N ALA A 86 19.89 7.61 12.01
CA ALA A 86 19.48 6.33 12.60
C ALA A 86 17.97 6.08 12.42
N ASP A 87 17.14 7.11 12.56
CA ASP A 87 15.69 7.04 12.41
C ASP A 87 15.29 6.61 11.00
N VAL A 88 15.78 7.32 9.97
CA VAL A 88 15.45 7.04 8.57
C VAL A 88 16.05 5.71 8.10
N VAL A 89 17.29 5.39 8.49
CA VAL A 89 17.96 4.11 8.17
C VAL A 89 17.23 2.92 8.80
N SER A 90 16.79 3.04 10.05
CA SER A 90 16.02 2.00 10.73
C SER A 90 14.67 1.80 10.05
N TRP A 91 13.97 2.88 9.76
CA TRP A 91 12.66 2.87 9.13
C TRP A 91 12.70 2.24 7.73
N ILE A 92 13.58 2.70 6.85
CA ILE A 92 13.67 2.15 5.48
C ILE A 92 14.12 0.69 5.48
N GLY A 93 14.97 0.30 6.44
CA GLY A 93 15.42 -1.07 6.59
C GLY A 93 14.28 -2.01 6.98
N LYS A 94 13.34 -1.55 7.81
CA LYS A 94 12.11 -2.29 8.14
C LYS A 94 11.19 -2.38 6.92
N LEU A 95 10.98 -1.26 6.22
CA LEU A 95 10.17 -1.25 4.99
C LEU A 95 10.71 -2.26 3.96
N ALA A 96 12.02 -2.23 3.71
CA ALA A 96 12.66 -3.16 2.79
C ALA A 96 12.46 -4.62 3.22
N ALA A 97 12.65 -4.95 4.50
CA ALA A 97 12.44 -6.31 5.01
C ALA A 97 10.98 -6.77 4.86
N THR A 98 10.01 -5.88 5.08
CA THR A 98 8.59 -6.16 4.87
C THR A 98 8.31 -6.45 3.39
N LEU A 99 8.77 -5.59 2.50
CA LEU A 99 8.51 -5.68 1.05
C LEU A 99 9.30 -6.79 0.34
N THR A 100 10.33 -7.37 0.98
CA THR A 100 11.07 -8.53 0.46
C THR A 100 10.65 -9.84 1.11
N SER A 101 9.74 -9.83 2.09
CA SER A 101 9.05 -11.04 2.52
C SER A 101 8.18 -11.60 1.37
N PRO A 102 7.92 -12.93 1.31
CA PRO A 102 7.08 -13.49 0.25
C PRO A 102 5.71 -12.82 0.13
N ARG A 103 5.08 -12.54 1.27
CA ARG A 103 3.78 -11.85 1.34
C ARG A 103 3.88 -10.39 0.91
N GLY A 104 4.85 -9.64 1.44
CA GLY A 104 5.00 -8.21 1.13
C GLY A 104 5.43 -7.96 -0.32
N ASN A 105 6.26 -8.84 -0.89
CA ASN A 105 6.65 -8.74 -2.29
C ASN A 105 5.47 -9.03 -3.23
N ALA A 106 4.68 -10.07 -2.94
CA ALA A 106 3.45 -10.34 -3.67
C ALA A 106 2.48 -9.14 -3.59
N MET A 107 2.30 -8.58 -2.39
CA MET A 107 1.50 -7.37 -2.18
C MET A 107 1.97 -6.21 -3.06
N LEU A 108 3.27 -5.88 -3.04
CA LEU A 108 3.83 -4.81 -3.84
C LEU A 108 3.56 -5.00 -5.34
N ARG A 109 3.76 -6.22 -5.86
CA ARG A 109 3.50 -6.54 -7.27
C ARG A 109 2.03 -6.30 -7.64
N ILE A 110 1.10 -6.66 -6.76
CA ILE A 110 -0.34 -6.47 -6.99
C ILE A 110 -0.68 -4.99 -7.03
N LEU A 111 -0.16 -4.21 -6.07
CA LEU A 111 -0.37 -2.77 -6.04
C LEU A 111 0.18 -2.11 -7.32
N THR A 112 1.34 -2.53 -7.81
CA THR A 112 1.90 -2.07 -9.08
C THR A 112 0.97 -2.40 -10.26
N VAL A 113 0.52 -3.67 -10.38
CA VAL A 113 -0.38 -4.09 -11.47
C VAL A 113 -1.70 -3.31 -11.42
N ALA A 114 -2.33 -3.24 -10.25
CA ALA A 114 -3.58 -2.52 -10.06
C ALA A 114 -3.46 -1.01 -10.38
N SER A 115 -2.30 -0.41 -10.10
CA SER A 115 -2.02 0.99 -10.44
C SER A 115 -1.85 1.23 -11.94
N MET A 116 -1.53 0.19 -12.73
CA MET A 116 -1.38 0.31 -14.19
C MET A 116 -2.70 0.09 -14.95
N GLU A 117 -3.71 -0.52 -14.32
CA GLU A 117 -4.97 -0.88 -14.99
C GLU A 117 -5.97 0.28 -15.02
N HIS A 118 -6.11 1.04 -13.93
CA HIS A 118 -7.13 2.08 -13.80
C HIS A 118 -6.62 3.30 -13.02
N GLU A 119 -6.80 4.50 -13.58
CA GLU A 119 -6.32 5.75 -12.99
C GLU A 119 -6.92 6.03 -11.60
N ASP A 120 -8.22 5.79 -11.41
CA ASP A 120 -8.88 5.93 -10.11
C ASP A 120 -8.30 4.98 -9.05
N THR A 121 -7.95 3.75 -9.46
CA THR A 121 -7.31 2.77 -8.57
C THR A 121 -5.90 3.24 -8.23
N ALA A 122 -5.14 3.72 -9.23
CA ALA A 122 -3.81 4.28 -9.04
C ALA A 122 -3.82 5.47 -8.07
N ALA A 123 -4.79 6.39 -8.21
CA ALA A 123 -4.93 7.54 -7.33
C ALA A 123 -5.19 7.13 -5.88
N ARG A 124 -6.10 6.16 -5.66
CA ARG A 124 -6.38 5.63 -4.31
C ARG A 124 -5.18 4.90 -3.71
N LEU A 125 -4.46 4.13 -4.51
CA LEU A 125 -3.26 3.41 -4.07
C LEU A 125 -2.10 4.35 -3.75
N ARG A 126 -1.90 5.41 -4.54
CA ARG A 126 -0.95 6.48 -4.21
C ARG A 126 -1.30 7.11 -2.86
N ALA A 127 -2.54 7.57 -2.69
CA ALA A 127 -2.98 8.22 -1.45
C ALA A 127 -2.89 7.31 -0.22
N GLY A 128 -3.18 6.01 -0.36
CA GLY A 128 -3.20 5.09 0.77
C GLY A 128 -1.88 4.37 1.07
N PHE A 129 -0.97 4.21 0.11
CA PHE A 129 0.31 3.52 0.30
C PHE A 129 1.53 4.35 -0.08
N GLY A 130 1.50 5.02 -1.23
CA GLY A 130 2.65 5.81 -1.70
C GLY A 130 2.89 7.03 -0.82
N ASP A 131 1.92 7.93 -0.79
CA ASP A 131 2.04 9.23 -0.12
C ASP A 131 2.40 9.09 1.36
N PRO A 132 1.82 8.18 2.17
CA PRO A 132 2.20 8.04 3.58
C PRO A 132 3.67 7.66 3.79
N LEU A 133 4.27 6.86 2.89
CA LEU A 133 5.69 6.52 2.96
C LEU A 133 6.58 7.75 2.72
N HIS A 134 6.24 8.55 1.70
CA HIS A 134 6.98 9.77 1.37
C HIS A 134 6.80 10.85 2.46
N VAL A 135 5.55 11.07 2.90
CA VAL A 135 5.21 12.02 3.96
C VAL A 135 5.95 11.69 5.25
N SER A 136 6.00 10.41 5.64
CA SER A 136 6.71 9.97 6.85
C SER A 136 8.20 10.37 6.86
N VAL A 137 8.90 10.19 5.74
CA VAL A 137 10.32 10.58 5.62
C VAL A 137 10.46 12.10 5.53
N ARG A 138 9.62 12.76 4.72
CA ARG A 138 9.61 14.22 4.55
C ARG A 138 9.40 14.93 5.89
N ASP A 139 8.37 14.55 6.65
CA ASP A 139 8.03 15.19 7.92
C ASP A 139 9.15 15.01 8.95
N ARG A 140 9.83 13.86 8.94
CA ARG A 140 11.02 13.63 9.78
C ARG A 140 12.19 14.55 9.40
N LEU A 141 12.40 14.80 8.11
CA LEU A 141 13.45 15.71 7.61
C LEU A 141 13.13 17.16 7.95
N LEU A 142 11.88 17.58 7.76
CA LEU A 142 11.38 18.91 8.16
C LEU A 142 11.58 19.16 9.66
N ALA A 143 11.24 18.17 10.50
CA ALA A 143 11.46 18.25 11.94
C ALA A 143 12.94 18.38 12.34
N ALA A 144 13.86 17.95 11.47
CA ALA A 144 15.30 18.13 11.65
C ALA A 144 15.85 19.45 11.08
N GLY A 145 14.99 20.30 10.50
CA GLY A 145 15.38 21.61 9.95
C GLY A 145 15.77 21.60 8.47
N VAL A 146 15.55 20.51 7.74
CA VAL A 146 15.72 20.48 6.27
C VAL A 146 14.59 21.29 5.62
N ASP A 147 14.91 22.08 4.60
CA ASP A 147 13.90 22.85 3.85
C ASP A 147 12.94 21.94 3.06
N ALA A 148 11.73 22.42 2.78
CA ALA A 148 10.69 21.60 2.18
C ALA A 148 11.04 21.01 0.79
N PRO A 149 11.54 21.79 -0.19
CA PRO A 149 11.97 21.24 -1.49
C PRO A 149 13.02 20.13 -1.36
N THR A 150 14.01 20.31 -0.48
CA THR A 150 15.04 19.31 -0.23
C THR A 150 14.48 18.08 0.48
N ALA A 151 13.60 18.26 1.47
CA ALA A 151 12.95 17.17 2.18
C ALA A 151 12.07 16.30 1.26
N GLU A 152 11.34 16.94 0.34
CA GLU A 152 10.52 16.25 -0.68
C GLU A 152 11.40 15.41 -1.60
N SER A 153 12.45 16.00 -2.17
CA SER A 153 13.37 15.31 -3.08
C SER A 153 14.10 14.14 -2.40
N ALA A 154 14.52 14.32 -1.15
CA ALA A 154 15.17 13.28 -0.36
C ALA A 154 14.21 12.12 -0.04
N ALA A 155 12.96 12.43 0.35
CA ALA A 155 11.94 11.41 0.59
C ALA A 155 11.64 10.60 -0.67
N GLU A 156 11.54 11.27 -1.84
CA GLU A 156 11.38 10.61 -3.13
C GLU A 156 12.55 9.69 -3.46
N ALA A 157 13.79 10.18 -3.33
CA ALA A 157 14.98 9.39 -3.62
C ALA A 157 15.10 8.15 -2.72
N ILE A 158 14.79 8.28 -1.43
CA ILE A 158 14.89 7.19 -0.45
C ILE A 158 13.81 6.14 -0.68
N VAL A 159 12.54 6.56 -0.70
CA VAL A 159 11.41 5.62 -0.82
C VAL A 159 11.34 5.06 -2.24
N GLY A 160 11.41 5.92 -3.25
CA GLY A 160 11.35 5.54 -4.65
C GLY A 160 12.50 4.63 -5.05
N GLY A 161 13.73 4.95 -4.64
CA GLY A 161 14.91 4.12 -4.94
C GLY A 161 14.81 2.70 -4.37
N VAL A 162 14.29 2.55 -3.15
CA VAL A 162 14.11 1.23 -2.51
C VAL A 162 12.96 0.46 -3.16
N VAL A 163 11.79 1.09 -3.33
CA VAL A 163 10.62 0.46 -3.93
C VAL A 163 10.89 0.03 -5.37
N TYR A 164 11.55 0.87 -6.17
CA TYR A 164 11.95 0.53 -7.53
C TYR A 164 12.92 -0.65 -7.59
N ALA A 165 13.95 -0.66 -6.72
CA ALA A 165 14.90 -1.76 -6.68
C ALA A 165 14.24 -3.09 -6.29
N ILE A 166 13.31 -3.09 -5.32
CA ILE A 166 12.55 -4.29 -4.94
C ILE A 166 11.63 -4.75 -6.07
N GLN A 167 11.00 -3.85 -6.82
CA GLN A 167 10.20 -4.24 -7.99
C GLN A 167 11.04 -4.93 -9.08
N ARG A 168 12.30 -4.51 -9.26
CA ARG A 168 13.22 -5.11 -10.22
C ARG A 168 13.84 -6.43 -9.76
N GLU A 169 14.24 -6.50 -8.50
CA GLU A 169 15.06 -7.60 -7.97
C GLU A 169 14.24 -8.61 -7.13
N GLY A 170 13.00 -8.26 -6.79
CA GLY A 170 12.12 -9.07 -5.95
C GLY A 170 12.68 -9.26 -4.54
N CYS A 171 12.51 -10.47 -4.00
CA CYS A 171 12.96 -10.83 -2.65
C CYS A 171 14.49 -10.87 -2.48
N ALA A 172 15.28 -10.76 -3.56
CA ALA A 172 16.73 -10.74 -3.50
C ALA A 172 17.30 -9.39 -3.01
N TYR A 173 16.50 -8.32 -3.05
CA TYR A 173 16.92 -7.01 -2.57
C TYR A 173 17.20 -7.05 -1.05
N SER A 174 18.33 -6.50 -0.62
CA SER A 174 18.76 -6.62 0.78
C SER A 174 18.43 -5.39 1.61
N ARG A 175 18.03 -5.64 2.87
CA ARG A 175 17.88 -4.60 3.91
C ARG A 175 19.11 -3.70 4.03
N SER A 176 20.32 -4.28 3.94
CA SER A 176 21.57 -3.52 4.05
C SER A 176 21.74 -2.49 2.93
N ARG A 177 21.25 -2.78 1.71
CA ARG A 177 21.31 -1.85 0.59
C ARG A 177 20.33 -0.70 0.78
N ALA A 178 19.12 -0.97 1.25
CA ALA A 178 18.16 0.08 1.62
C ALA A 178 18.74 1.05 2.66
N GLN A 179 19.38 0.49 3.69
CA GLN A 179 20.03 1.25 4.75
C GLN A 179 21.19 2.11 4.23
N ARG A 180 22.01 1.59 3.32
CA ARG A 180 23.08 2.37 2.68
C ARG A 180 22.53 3.51 1.83
N THR A 181 21.49 3.28 1.03
CA THR A 181 20.85 4.33 0.22
C THR A 181 20.32 5.46 1.09
N ALA A 182 19.56 5.15 2.14
CA ALA A 182 19.05 6.18 3.05
C ALA A 182 20.17 6.93 3.76
N ARG A 183 21.20 6.22 4.24
CA ARG A 183 22.34 6.84 4.90
C ARG A 183 23.03 7.86 3.99
N LEU A 184 23.35 7.48 2.76
CA LEU A 184 24.02 8.36 1.78
C LEU A 184 23.20 9.63 1.51
N VAL A 185 21.88 9.49 1.33
CA VAL A 185 21.00 10.64 1.10
C VAL A 185 20.97 11.53 2.34
N VAL A 186 20.68 11.00 3.52
CA VAL A 186 20.54 11.80 4.74
C VAL A 186 21.86 12.47 5.17
N GLU A 187 22.99 11.76 5.09
CA GLU A 187 24.30 12.33 5.43
C GLU A 187 24.70 13.48 4.49
N SER A 188 24.22 13.48 3.23
CA SER A 188 24.44 14.60 2.30
C SER A 188 23.67 15.87 2.66
N LEU A 189 22.63 15.77 3.50
CA LEU A 189 21.80 16.92 3.94
C LEU A 189 22.33 17.57 5.23
N THR A 190 23.22 16.88 5.94
CA THR A 190 23.77 17.33 7.23
C THR A 190 25.18 17.91 7.13
N ASN A 191 25.72 18.00 5.91
CA ASN A 191 27.05 18.53 5.61
C ASN A 191 27.03 19.98 5.16
#